data_AF-A0A7V2HBW8-F1
#
_entry.id   AF-A0A7V2HBW8-F1
#
_cell.length_a   1.000
_cell.length_b   1.000
_cell.length_c   1.000
_cell.angle_alpha   90.00
_cell.angle_beta   90.00
_cell.angle_gamma   90.00
#
_symmetry.space_group_name_H-M   'P 1'
#
loop_
_entity.id
_entity.type
_entity.pdbx_description
1 polymer ?
#
loop_
_entity_poly.entity_id
_entity_poly.type
_entity_poly.pdbx_seq_one_letter_code
_entity_poly.pdbx_strand_id
1 'polypeptide(L)'
;MGAQGMTLPGLRAGLAALAAWVLSAQIYSPPPDAAFADGKVRVIAQTAGKGELLLDGRPVRTESPHPGVATTLLDLAPGEYTIALGDQKVRVRVPAGGGFAPFRPHPPVEQCSTCHAVRNNRWRFTRASLAAVCSACHSRETFPAKHTHGMDVLPDCQLCHDPHGSTAPAHMKLSREKACQQCHSLAK
;
A
#
# COMPACT_ATOMS: atom_id res chain seq x y z
N MET A 1 -57.09 35.65 -24.12
CA MET A 1 -55.94 35.69 -23.18
C MET A 1 -55.47 34.27 -22.97
N GLY A 2 -54.46 33.84 -23.76
CA GLY A 2 -54.05 32.45 -23.88
C GLY A 2 -52.98 32.06 -22.86
N ALA A 3 -53.16 30.91 -22.23
CA ALA A 3 -52.18 30.25 -21.40
C ALA A 3 -51.05 29.68 -22.27
N GLN A 4 -49.81 30.10 -22.02
CA GLN A 4 -48.62 29.49 -22.61
C GLN A 4 -47.92 28.67 -21.53
N GLY A 5 -48.00 27.35 -21.68
CA GLY A 5 -47.20 26.40 -20.93
C GLY A 5 -45.75 26.46 -21.42
N MET A 6 -44.83 26.82 -20.53
CA MET A 6 -43.40 26.70 -20.79
C MET A 6 -42.96 25.28 -20.43
N THR A 7 -42.65 24.49 -21.46
CA THR A 7 -41.95 23.22 -21.33
C THR A 7 -40.45 23.51 -21.16
N LEU A 8 -39.86 23.03 -20.06
CA LEU A 8 -38.40 22.99 -19.90
C LEU A 8 -37.88 21.62 -20.34
N PRO A 9 -36.91 21.55 -21.26
CA PRO A 9 -36.32 20.29 -21.68
C PRO A 9 -35.20 19.86 -20.71
N GLY A 10 -35.11 18.56 -20.47
CA GLY A 10 -33.84 17.88 -20.22
C GLY A 10 -33.14 18.12 -18.88
N LEU A 11 -33.50 17.35 -17.87
CA LEU A 11 -32.53 16.86 -16.88
C LEU A 11 -32.46 15.33 -16.96
N ARG A 12 -31.76 14.84 -17.98
CA ARG A 12 -31.22 13.47 -17.98
C ARG A 12 -29.88 13.49 -17.25
N ALA A 13 -29.76 12.56 -16.31
CA ALA A 13 -28.51 11.99 -15.82
C ALA A 13 -27.50 12.95 -15.15
N GLY A 14 -27.50 13.00 -13.82
CA GLY A 14 -26.44 13.68 -13.07
C GLY A 14 -26.22 13.22 -11.63
N LEU A 15 -26.78 12.08 -11.21
CA LEU A 15 -26.70 11.61 -9.81
C LEU A 15 -25.93 10.29 -9.60
N ALA A 16 -25.18 9.83 -10.61
CA ALA A 16 -24.43 8.56 -10.55
C ALA A 16 -22.90 8.72 -10.57
N ALA A 17 -22.36 9.89 -10.24
CA ALA A 17 -20.90 10.14 -10.27
C ALA A 17 -20.26 10.34 -8.88
N LEU A 18 -20.94 9.99 -7.78
CA LEU A 18 -20.45 10.28 -6.41
C LEU A 18 -20.11 9.06 -5.55
N ALA A 19 -19.98 7.85 -6.10
CA ALA A 19 -19.66 6.66 -5.29
C ALA A 19 -18.65 5.68 -5.91
N ALA A 20 -17.83 6.13 -6.86
CA ALA A 20 -16.71 5.34 -7.36
C ALA A 20 -15.38 5.92 -6.85
N TRP A 21 -15.20 5.94 -5.53
CA TRP A 21 -13.85 5.71 -5.01
C TRP A 21 -13.53 4.26 -5.34
N VAL A 22 -13.11 4.01 -6.58
CA VAL A 22 -12.49 2.74 -6.94
C VAL A 22 -11.25 2.70 -6.07
N LEU A 23 -11.31 1.96 -4.97
CA LEU A 23 -10.11 1.48 -4.29
C LEU A 23 -9.35 0.72 -5.36
N SER A 24 -8.40 1.38 -6.03
CA SER A 24 -7.63 0.78 -7.10
C SER A 24 -6.89 -0.43 -6.53
N ALA A 25 -6.91 -1.54 -7.28
CA ALA A 25 -6.18 -2.71 -6.85
C ALA A 25 -4.68 -2.35 -6.73
N GLN A 26 -4.07 -2.71 -5.61
CA GLN A 26 -2.69 -2.33 -5.30
C GLN A 26 -1.98 -3.41 -4.50
N ILE A 27 -0.77 -3.79 -4.91
CA ILE A 27 0.17 -4.57 -4.12
C ILE A 27 0.94 -3.58 -3.23
N TYR A 28 0.77 -3.73 -1.90
CA TYR A 28 1.49 -2.95 -0.90
C TYR A 28 2.83 -3.57 -0.53
N SER A 29 2.90 -4.90 -0.48
CA SER A 29 4.13 -5.64 -0.24
C SER A 29 4.14 -6.89 -1.11
N PRO A 30 5.29 -7.27 -1.69
CA PRO A 30 6.59 -6.60 -1.57
C PRO A 30 6.74 -5.38 -2.50
N PRO A 31 7.72 -4.47 -2.25
CA PRO A 31 8.04 -3.41 -3.18
C PRO A 31 8.74 -3.96 -4.44
N PRO A 32 8.80 -3.19 -5.54
CA PRO A 32 9.50 -3.60 -6.77
C PRO A 32 10.97 -3.96 -6.53
N ASP A 33 11.43 -4.98 -7.26
CA ASP A 33 12.81 -5.44 -7.30
C ASP A 33 13.35 -5.84 -5.90
N ALA A 34 12.48 -6.43 -5.08
CA ALA A 34 12.80 -6.93 -3.75
C ALA A 34 13.37 -8.35 -3.79
N ALA A 35 14.41 -8.59 -2.98
CA ALA A 35 15.04 -9.89 -2.79
C ALA A 35 14.74 -10.48 -1.41
N PHE A 36 14.53 -11.79 -1.38
CA PHE A 36 14.21 -12.57 -0.17
C PHE A 36 15.24 -13.69 0.01
N ALA A 37 15.69 -13.92 1.26
CA ALA A 37 16.76 -14.86 1.54
C ALA A 37 16.30 -16.34 1.58
N ASP A 38 15.08 -16.59 2.05
CA ASP A 38 14.56 -17.91 2.43
C ASP A 38 13.38 -18.39 1.56
N GLY A 39 13.09 -17.68 0.47
CA GLY A 39 11.97 -17.99 -0.43
C GLY A 39 10.59 -17.66 0.13
N LYS A 40 10.47 -17.21 1.38
CA LYS A 40 9.20 -16.85 1.99
C LYS A 40 8.83 -15.41 1.62
N VAL A 41 7.89 -15.27 0.69
CA VAL A 41 7.45 -13.96 0.20
C VAL A 41 6.01 -13.70 0.61
N ARG A 42 5.82 -12.84 1.62
CA ARG A 42 4.48 -12.38 2.01
C ARG A 42 4.00 -11.30 1.05
N VAL A 43 2.90 -11.59 0.36
CA VAL A 43 2.18 -10.63 -0.48
C VAL A 43 1.04 -10.03 0.34
N ILE A 44 0.94 -8.70 0.31
CA ILE A 44 -0.16 -7.93 0.92
C ILE A 44 -0.69 -7.00 -0.16
N ALA A 45 -1.97 -7.13 -0.47
CA ALA A 45 -2.59 -6.34 -1.53
C ALA A 45 -4.01 -5.91 -1.16
N GLN A 46 -4.41 -4.74 -1.67
CA GLN A 46 -5.80 -4.34 -1.75
C GLN A 46 -6.38 -4.84 -3.06
N THR A 47 -7.43 -5.65 -2.98
CA THR A 47 -8.17 -6.14 -4.14
C THR A 47 -9.48 -5.35 -4.23
N ALA A 48 -9.70 -4.66 -5.34
CA ALA A 48 -10.92 -3.87 -5.59
C ALA A 48 -12.17 -4.76 -5.85
N GLY A 49 -12.24 -5.94 -5.23
CA GLY A 49 -13.27 -6.96 -5.47
C GLY A 49 -13.17 -7.69 -6.82
N LYS A 50 -12.18 -7.38 -7.67
CA LYS A 50 -12.07 -7.92 -9.05
C LYS A 50 -10.67 -8.35 -9.49
N GLY A 51 -9.64 -8.17 -8.65
CA GLY A 51 -8.26 -8.49 -9.01
C GLY A 51 -7.82 -9.83 -8.44
N GLU A 52 -7.41 -10.74 -9.31
CA GLU A 52 -6.74 -11.99 -8.95
C GLU A 52 -5.23 -11.74 -8.82
N LEU A 53 -4.62 -12.23 -7.73
CA LEU A 53 -3.17 -12.20 -7.58
C LEU A 53 -2.57 -13.30 -8.46
N LEU A 54 -1.59 -12.93 -9.28
CA LEU A 54 -0.89 -13.83 -10.18
C LEU A 54 0.59 -13.93 -9.80
N LEU A 55 1.16 -15.13 -9.88
CA LEU A 55 2.59 -15.40 -9.85
C LEU A 55 2.99 -15.94 -11.23
N ASP A 56 3.81 -15.19 -11.96
CA ASP A 56 4.21 -15.49 -13.34
C ASP A 56 3.01 -15.76 -14.26
N GLY A 57 1.95 -14.97 -14.08
CA GLY A 57 0.70 -15.08 -14.85
C GLY A 57 -0.23 -16.20 -14.39
N ARG A 58 0.13 -16.98 -13.37
CA ARG A 58 -0.71 -18.04 -12.82
C ARG A 58 -1.41 -17.58 -11.53
N PRO A 59 -2.70 -17.86 -11.36
CA PRO A 59 -3.42 -17.55 -10.13
C PRO A 59 -2.76 -18.16 -8.89
N VAL A 60 -2.65 -17.37 -7.82
CA VAL A 60 -2.24 -17.87 -6.50
C VAL A 60 -3.41 -17.89 -5.53
N ARG A 61 -3.43 -18.90 -4.65
CA ARG A 61 -4.39 -18.92 -3.55
C ARG A 61 -4.09 -17.77 -2.59
N THR A 62 -5.14 -17.06 -2.22
CA THR A 62 -5.08 -15.93 -1.31
C THR A 62 -6.04 -16.14 -0.16
N GLU A 63 -5.63 -15.63 1.00
CA GLU A 63 -6.49 -15.44 2.15
C GLU A 63 -7.02 -14.01 2.13
N SER A 64 -8.26 -13.84 2.54
CA SER A 64 -8.90 -12.54 2.69
C SER A 64 -9.15 -12.28 4.16
N PRO A 65 -8.20 -11.64 4.89
CA PRO A 65 -8.42 -11.28 6.29
C PRO A 65 -9.55 -10.24 6.43
N HIS A 66 -9.95 -9.61 5.32
CA HIS A 66 -11.04 -8.65 5.24
C HIS A 66 -11.51 -8.45 3.79
N PRO A 67 -12.80 -8.14 3.55
CA PRO A 67 -13.26 -7.60 2.27
C PRO A 67 -12.30 -6.58 1.63
N GLY A 68 -11.78 -6.90 0.45
CA GLY A 68 -10.89 -6.05 -0.32
C GLY A 68 -9.41 -6.06 0.08
N VAL A 69 -9.00 -6.96 0.98
CA VAL A 69 -7.58 -7.24 1.26
C VAL A 69 -7.30 -8.69 0.89
N ALA A 70 -6.25 -8.92 0.12
CA ALA A 70 -5.73 -10.26 -0.15
C ALA A 70 -4.32 -10.39 0.39
N THR A 71 -4.03 -11.52 1.03
CA THR A 71 -2.67 -11.88 1.43
C THR A 71 -2.37 -13.32 1.06
N THR A 72 -1.10 -13.61 0.81
CA THR A 72 -0.61 -14.97 0.64
C THR A 72 0.85 -15.04 1.06
N LEU A 73 1.27 -16.19 1.56
CA LEU A 73 2.68 -16.49 1.81
C LEU A 73 3.15 -17.44 0.72
N LEU A 74 3.93 -16.91 -0.21
CA LEU A 74 4.52 -17.70 -1.29
C LEU A 74 5.75 -18.44 -0.76
N ASP A 75 5.88 -19.70 -1.19
CA ASP A 75 7.07 -20.53 -0.96
C ASP A 75 7.78 -20.70 -2.30
N LEU A 76 8.77 -19.84 -2.55
CA LEU A 76 9.41 -19.72 -3.84
C LEU A 76 10.77 -20.42 -3.85
N ALA A 77 11.02 -21.21 -4.89
CA ALA A 77 12.35 -21.74 -5.17
C ALA A 77 13.31 -20.61 -5.59
N PRO A 78 14.64 -20.84 -5.65
CA PRO A 78 15.56 -19.88 -6.21
C PRO A 78 15.18 -19.50 -7.65
N GLY A 79 15.00 -18.21 -7.91
CA GLY A 79 14.52 -17.68 -9.17
C GLY A 79 14.10 -16.21 -9.10
N GLU A 80 13.75 -15.67 -10.27
CA GLU A 80 13.05 -14.39 -10.39
C GLU A 80 11.57 -14.67 -10.69
N TYR A 81 10.69 -13.88 -10.08
CA TYR A 81 9.26 -14.04 -10.18
C TYR A 81 8.58 -12.70 -10.37
N THR A 82 7.45 -12.70 -11.08
CA THR A 82 6.56 -11.54 -11.23
C THR A 82 5.27 -11.79 -10.49
N ILE A 83 5.00 -10.96 -9.49
CA ILE A 83 3.71 -10.88 -8.79
C ILE A 83 2.88 -9.80 -9.47
N ALA A 84 1.65 -10.11 -9.89
CA ALA A 84 0.78 -9.18 -10.58
C ALA A 84 -0.61 -9.08 -9.95
N LEU A 85 -1.19 -7.88 -10.02
CA LEU A 85 -2.57 -7.59 -9.62
C LEU A 85 -3.11 -6.44 -10.49
N GLY A 86 -4.07 -6.75 -11.37
CA GLY A 86 -4.50 -5.80 -12.39
C GLY A 86 -3.32 -5.35 -13.24
N ASP A 87 -3.12 -4.04 -13.36
CA ASP A 87 -2.01 -3.46 -14.13
C ASP A 87 -0.69 -3.41 -13.34
N GLN A 88 -0.73 -3.59 -12.01
CA GLN A 88 0.48 -3.56 -11.19
C GLN A 88 1.25 -4.87 -11.33
N LYS A 89 2.55 -4.75 -11.61
CA LYS A 89 3.51 -5.86 -11.63
C LYS A 89 4.70 -5.53 -10.75
N VAL A 90 5.08 -6.48 -9.90
CA VAL A 90 6.21 -6.38 -8.97
C VAL A 90 7.12 -7.57 -9.21
N ARG A 91 8.39 -7.31 -9.51
CA ARG A 91 9.40 -8.37 -9.61
C ARG A 91 10.00 -8.64 -8.24
N VAL A 92 10.23 -9.91 -7.94
CA VAL A 92 10.96 -10.34 -6.76
C VAL A 92 11.99 -11.41 -7.12
N ARG A 93 12.98 -11.60 -6.26
CA ARG A 93 14.03 -12.61 -6.45
C ARG A 93 14.35 -13.39 -5.18
N VAL A 94 14.68 -14.66 -5.36
CA VAL A 94 15.19 -15.57 -4.33
C VAL A 94 16.46 -16.27 -4.86
N PRO A 95 17.59 -16.32 -4.14
CA PRO A 95 17.98 -15.42 -3.06
C PRO A 95 18.40 -14.03 -3.62
N ALA A 96 18.92 -13.15 -2.77
CA ALA A 96 19.42 -11.85 -3.21
C ALA A 96 20.52 -11.92 -4.28
N GLY A 97 20.51 -10.94 -5.20
CA GLY A 97 21.44 -10.86 -6.32
C GLY A 97 20.79 -10.20 -7.55
N GLY A 98 21.54 -10.07 -8.65
CA GLY A 98 20.98 -9.67 -9.95
C GLY A 98 20.38 -8.25 -10.02
N GLY A 99 20.81 -7.34 -9.14
CA GLY A 99 20.27 -5.97 -9.07
C GLY A 99 19.02 -5.81 -8.19
N PHE A 100 18.54 -6.89 -7.57
CA PHE A 100 17.45 -6.83 -6.58
C PHE A 100 18.00 -6.42 -5.21
N ALA A 101 17.25 -5.57 -4.50
CA ALA A 101 17.63 -5.07 -3.19
C ALA A 101 17.03 -5.93 -2.06
N PRO A 102 17.75 -6.17 -0.95
CA PRO A 102 17.22 -7.01 0.14
C PRO A 102 15.97 -6.40 0.75
N PHE A 103 14.89 -7.16 0.82
CA PHE A 103 13.68 -6.75 1.52
C PHE A 103 13.93 -6.73 3.03
N ARG A 104 13.45 -5.68 3.70
CA ARG A 104 13.48 -5.54 5.15
C ARG A 104 12.05 -5.35 5.65
N PRO A 105 11.44 -6.38 6.27
CA PRO A 105 10.15 -6.21 6.94
C PRO A 105 10.30 -5.19 8.06
N HIS A 106 9.22 -4.47 8.41
CA HIS A 106 9.20 -3.59 9.57
C HIS A 106 9.05 -4.44 10.86
N PRO A 107 10.07 -4.62 11.72
CA PRO A 107 9.90 -5.39 12.95
C PRO A 107 9.21 -4.56 14.05
N PRO A 108 8.54 -5.19 15.05
CA PRO A 108 8.28 -6.62 15.21
C PRO A 108 6.97 -7.08 14.51
N VAL A 109 6.72 -6.66 13.27
CA VAL A 109 5.41 -6.81 12.63
C VAL A 109 5.31 -8.14 11.88
N GLU A 110 4.96 -9.20 12.61
CA GLU A 110 4.60 -10.51 12.04
C GLU A 110 3.08 -10.66 11.84
N GLN A 111 2.28 -9.88 12.60
CA GLN A 111 0.84 -10.08 12.72
C GLN A 111 0.05 -8.84 12.27
N CYS A 112 -0.93 -9.04 11.39
CA CYS A 112 -1.80 -7.97 10.89
C CYS A 112 -2.51 -7.22 12.03
N SER A 113 -2.88 -7.95 13.09
CA SER A 113 -3.62 -7.46 14.25
C SER A 113 -2.84 -6.50 15.15
N THR A 114 -1.52 -6.41 15.00
CA THR A 114 -0.69 -5.44 15.75
C THR A 114 -1.06 -4.01 15.35
N CYS A 115 -1.20 -3.77 14.05
CA CYS A 115 -1.49 -2.44 13.50
C CYS A 115 -2.96 -2.28 13.10
N HIS A 116 -3.61 -3.38 12.71
CA HIS A 116 -4.97 -3.37 12.22
C HIS A 116 -5.98 -4.04 13.15
N ALA A 117 -7.22 -3.56 13.09
CA ALA A 117 -8.36 -4.15 13.76
C ALA A 117 -9.51 -4.28 12.77
N VAL A 118 -10.30 -5.34 12.92
CA VAL A 118 -11.58 -5.48 12.20
C VAL A 118 -12.68 -4.94 13.11
N ARG A 119 -13.36 -3.88 12.67
CA ARG A 119 -14.52 -3.32 13.38
C ARG A 119 -15.65 -3.06 12.38
N ASN A 120 -16.84 -3.61 12.65
CA ASN A 120 -18.02 -3.50 11.78
C ASN A 120 -17.74 -3.97 10.34
N ASN A 121 -17.02 -5.08 10.19
CA ASN A 121 -16.58 -5.59 8.88
C ASN A 121 -15.86 -4.51 8.04
N ARG A 122 -15.06 -3.67 8.71
CA ARG A 122 -14.14 -2.71 8.10
C ARG A 122 -12.75 -2.86 8.71
N TRP A 123 -11.73 -2.90 7.84
CA TRP A 123 -10.34 -2.84 8.23
C TRP A 123 -10.03 -1.44 8.75
N ARG A 124 -9.53 -1.36 9.97
CA ARG A 124 -9.22 -0.12 10.68
C ARG A 124 -7.84 -0.24 11.31
N PHE A 125 -7.33 0.87 11.81
CA PHE A 125 -6.17 0.84 12.69
C PHE A 125 -6.60 0.42 14.11
N THR A 126 -5.68 -0.19 14.87
CA THR A 126 -5.89 -0.52 16.29
C THR A 126 -6.02 0.73 17.18
N ARG A 127 -5.60 1.89 16.66
CA ARG A 127 -5.69 3.21 17.29
C ARG A 127 -6.48 4.18 16.41
N ALA A 128 -6.73 5.39 16.93
CA ALA A 128 -7.53 6.42 16.26
C ALA A 128 -6.94 6.89 14.92
N SER A 129 -5.62 6.77 14.72
CA SER A 129 -4.92 7.15 13.50
C SER A 129 -3.70 6.25 13.27
N LEU A 130 -3.15 6.26 12.06
CA LEU A 130 -1.89 5.58 11.78
C LEU A 130 -0.76 6.13 12.65
N ALA A 131 -0.63 7.45 12.76
CA ALA A 131 0.38 8.07 13.61
C ALA A 131 0.29 7.56 15.06
N ALA A 132 -0.92 7.34 15.58
CA ALA A 132 -1.13 6.75 16.89
C ALA A 132 -0.74 5.26 16.96
N VAL A 133 -0.89 4.49 15.86
CA VAL A 133 -0.37 3.11 15.77
C VAL A 133 1.15 3.11 15.81
N CYS A 134 1.81 3.92 14.98
CA CYS A 134 3.27 4.03 14.99
C CYS A 134 3.78 4.45 16.37
N SER A 135 3.07 5.38 17.01
CA SER A 135 3.40 5.90 18.35
C SER A 135 3.26 4.87 19.48
N ALA A 136 2.64 3.71 19.22
CA ALA A 136 2.56 2.64 20.20
C ALA A 136 3.93 1.97 20.44
N CYS A 137 4.87 2.10 19.49
CA CYS A 137 6.23 1.58 19.61
C CYS A 137 7.31 2.67 19.42
N HIS A 138 7.05 3.70 18.61
CA HIS A 138 7.99 4.77 18.33
C HIS A 138 7.64 6.04 19.11
N SER A 139 8.59 6.61 19.86
CA SER A 139 8.33 7.84 20.61
C SER A 139 7.99 9.00 19.66
N ARG A 140 6.92 9.73 19.98
CA ARG A 140 6.49 10.93 19.23
C ARG A 140 7.47 12.10 19.32
N GLU A 141 8.37 12.07 20.29
CA GLU A 141 9.37 13.12 20.49
C GLU A 141 10.68 12.76 19.81
N THR A 142 11.18 11.54 20.03
CA THR A 142 12.52 11.17 19.57
C THR A 142 12.54 10.61 18.16
N PHE A 143 11.44 10.02 17.67
CA PHE A 143 11.38 9.49 16.31
C PHE A 143 11.39 10.60 15.25
N PRO A 144 10.52 11.63 15.32
CA PRO A 144 10.54 12.72 14.34
C PRO A 144 11.85 13.51 14.36
N ALA A 145 12.54 13.60 15.51
CA ALA A 145 13.85 14.24 15.62
C ALA A 145 14.94 13.56 14.75
N LYS A 146 14.71 12.33 14.28
CA LYS A 146 15.57 11.64 13.31
C LYS A 146 15.20 11.93 11.85
N HIS A 147 14.09 12.62 11.61
CA HIS A 147 13.57 12.97 10.28
C HIS A 147 13.81 14.45 9.99
N THR A 148 13.81 14.79 8.69
CA THR A 148 13.97 16.19 8.26
C THR A 148 12.73 17.04 8.56
N HIS A 149 11.54 16.44 8.57
CA HIS A 149 10.27 17.11 8.83
C HIS A 149 9.71 16.69 10.20
N GLY A 150 9.25 17.67 10.97
CA GLY A 150 8.50 17.44 12.19
C GLY A 150 7.04 17.02 11.93
N MET A 151 6.36 16.58 12.98
CA MET A 151 4.95 16.15 12.93
C MET A 151 3.98 17.30 12.67
N ASP A 152 4.42 18.54 12.88
CA ASP A 152 3.71 19.77 12.54
C ASP A 152 3.66 20.03 11.02
N VAL A 153 4.64 19.53 10.28
CA VAL A 153 4.72 19.66 8.81
C VAL A 153 4.19 18.40 8.12
N LEU A 154 4.68 17.22 8.53
CA LEU A 154 4.31 15.92 7.94
C LEU A 154 3.90 14.91 9.02
N PRO A 155 2.62 14.93 9.45
CA PRO A 155 2.13 14.01 10.48
C PRO A 155 1.93 12.57 9.97
N ASP A 156 1.87 12.38 8.65
CA ASP A 156 1.57 11.09 8.03
C ASP A 156 2.85 10.32 7.68
N CYS A 157 3.32 9.49 8.62
CA CYS A 157 4.55 8.70 8.48
C CYS A 157 4.60 7.88 7.18
N GLN A 158 3.45 7.37 6.73
CA GLN A 158 3.34 6.52 5.53
C GLN A 158 3.50 7.26 4.21
N LEU A 159 3.59 8.59 4.20
CA LEU A 159 3.89 9.32 2.97
C LEU A 159 5.26 8.89 2.44
N CYS A 160 6.23 8.73 3.34
CA CYS A 160 7.58 8.32 3.01
C CYS A 160 7.87 6.86 3.40
N HIS A 161 7.30 6.36 4.51
CA HIS A 161 7.63 5.04 5.04
C HIS A 161 6.61 3.97 4.63
N ASP A 162 7.08 2.74 4.46
CA ASP A 162 6.24 1.57 4.24
C ASP A 162 6.17 0.72 5.52
N PRO A 163 5.01 0.66 6.21
CA PRO A 163 4.85 -0.12 7.43
C PRO A 163 4.85 -1.63 7.19
N HIS A 164 4.71 -2.10 5.95
CA HIS A 164 4.81 -3.53 5.62
C HIS A 164 6.25 -3.97 5.35
N GLY A 165 7.16 -3.02 5.09
CA GLY A 165 8.57 -3.25 4.82
C GLY A 165 9.03 -2.62 3.51
N SER A 166 10.35 -2.48 3.35
CA SER A 166 10.94 -1.90 2.15
C SER A 166 12.33 -2.46 1.88
N THR A 167 12.82 -2.25 0.66
CA THR A 167 14.21 -2.45 0.29
C THR A 167 15.10 -1.25 0.65
N ALA A 168 14.51 -0.07 0.85
CA ALA A 168 15.24 1.15 1.20
C ALA A 168 15.49 1.26 2.72
N PRO A 169 16.58 1.93 3.15
CA PRO A 169 16.84 2.23 4.55
C PRO A 169 15.67 2.95 5.22
N ALA A 170 15.52 2.74 6.53
CA ALA A 170 14.44 3.30 7.34
C ALA A 170 13.03 2.98 6.81
N HIS A 171 12.88 1.89 6.05
CA HIS A 171 11.62 1.49 5.42
C HIS A 171 11.04 2.53 4.46
N MET A 172 11.85 3.32 3.75
CA MET A 172 11.32 4.31 2.81
C MET A 172 10.69 3.66 1.57
N LYS A 173 9.60 4.21 1.04
CA LYS A 173 8.94 3.77 -0.21
C LYS A 173 9.77 4.07 -1.46
N LEU A 174 10.60 5.12 -1.38
CA LEU A 174 11.44 5.63 -2.47
C LEU A 174 12.86 5.86 -1.95
N SER A 175 13.81 6.15 -2.85
CA SER A 175 15.09 6.72 -2.43
C SER A 175 14.88 8.07 -1.76
N ARG A 176 15.80 8.49 -0.89
CA ARG A 176 15.72 9.78 -0.19
C ARG A 176 15.51 10.94 -1.15
N GLU A 177 16.27 10.97 -2.24
CA GLU A 177 16.22 12.02 -3.26
C GLU A 177 14.83 12.07 -3.92
N LYS A 178 14.32 10.90 -4.33
CA LYS A 178 12.99 10.79 -4.95
C LYS A 178 11.87 11.15 -3.98
N ALA A 179 12.00 10.79 -2.69
CA ALA A 179 11.04 11.16 -1.66
C ALA A 179 10.97 12.68 -1.47
N CYS A 180 12.11 13.38 -1.41
CA CYS A 180 12.15 14.84 -1.33
C CYS A 180 11.50 15.49 -2.56
N GLN A 181 11.73 14.93 -3.75
CA GLN A 181 11.18 15.42 -5.02
C GLN A 181 9.67 15.28 -5.14
N GLN A 182 9.01 14.52 -4.26
CA GLN A 182 7.54 14.44 -4.26
C GLN A 182 6.87 15.77 -3.92
N CYS A 183 7.56 16.66 -3.19
CA CYS A 183 7.04 17.97 -2.80
C CYS A 183 7.98 19.13 -3.15
N HIS A 184 9.29 18.90 -3.15
CA HIS A 184 10.26 19.93 -3.47
C HIS A 184 10.74 19.80 -4.90
N SER A 185 10.62 20.88 -5.68
CA SER A 185 11.37 20.98 -6.92
C SER A 185 12.84 21.17 -6.57
N LEU A 186 13.58 20.07 -6.49
CA LEU A 186 15.04 20.10 -6.36
C LEU A 186 15.58 20.43 -7.76
N ALA A 187 15.49 21.71 -8.13
CA ALA A 187 16.22 22.21 -9.29
C ALA A 187 17.71 21.92 -9.05
N LYS A 188 18.36 21.34 -10.06
CA LYS A 188 19.81 21.15 -10.08
C LYS A 188 20.53 22.49 -10.04
#